data_AF-A0A414I3J4-F1
#
_entry.id   AF-A0A414I3J4-F1
#
_cell.length_a   1.000
_cell.length_b   1.000
_cell.length_c   1.000
_cell.angle_alpha   90.00
_cell.angle_beta   90.00
_cell.angle_gamma   90.00
#
_symmetry.space_group_name_H-M   'P 1'
#
loop_
_entity.id
_entity.type
_entity.pdbx_description
1 polymer ?
#
loop_
_entity_poly.entity_id
_entity_poly.type
_entity_poly.pdbx_seq_one_letter_code
_entity_poly.pdbx_strand_id
1 'polypeptide(L)' 'MPEEKKSTYSGQTEARRKANAKYLKESVEDIRIRVPKGQKDIIKAAAENAGESLNTYVRKSIDQRMEREAADNDPVF' A
#
# COMPACT_ATOMS: atom_id res chain seq x y z
N MET A 1 -37.28 -23.10 3.53
CA MET A 1 -36.15 -22.75 4.44
C MET A 1 -34.93 -22.59 3.55
N PRO A 2 -34.45 -21.37 3.23
CA PRO A 2 -33.33 -21.24 2.32
C PRO A 2 -32.02 -21.49 3.07
N GLU A 3 -31.22 -22.32 2.45
CA GLU A 3 -30.04 -23.01 2.94
C GLU A 3 -28.97 -22.06 3.49
N GLU A 4 -28.45 -22.37 4.68
CA GLU A 4 -27.19 -21.82 5.18
C GLU A 4 -26.08 -22.16 4.19
N LYS A 5 -25.62 -21.16 3.44
CA LYS A 5 -24.38 -21.26 2.67
C LYS A 5 -23.23 -21.52 3.63
N LYS A 6 -22.83 -22.78 3.77
CA LYS A 6 -21.57 -23.17 4.41
C LYS A 6 -20.43 -22.52 3.61
N SER A 7 -19.98 -21.37 4.10
CA SER A 7 -18.83 -20.63 3.58
C SER A 7 -17.60 -21.54 3.58
N THR A 8 -17.19 -21.99 2.40
CA THR A 8 -15.99 -22.80 2.16
C THR A 8 -14.71 -21.95 2.21
N TYR A 9 -14.47 -21.22 3.30
CA TYR A 9 -13.18 -20.59 3.57
C TYR A 9 -12.59 -21.07 4.89
N SER A 10 -12.14 -22.33 4.90
CA SER A 10 -11.26 -22.90 5.92
C SER A 10 -9.81 -22.37 5.84
N GLY A 11 -9.61 -21.18 5.25
CA GLY A 11 -8.30 -20.60 4.94
C GLY A 11 -7.80 -19.53 5.92
N GLN A 12 -8.66 -18.99 6.79
CA GLN A 12 -8.27 -18.03 7.84
C GLN A 12 -8.35 -18.71 9.20
N THR A 13 -7.37 -19.56 9.50
CA THR A 13 -7.19 -20.05 10.88
C THR A 13 -6.89 -18.87 11.80
N GLU A 14 -7.29 -18.97 13.07
CA GLU A 14 -7.00 -17.92 14.07
C GLU A 14 -5.50 -17.61 14.16
N ALA A 15 -4.65 -18.62 13.91
CA ALA A 15 -3.21 -18.49 13.81
C ALA A 15 -2.77 -17.53 12.68
N ARG A 16 -3.38 -17.64 11.48
CA ARG A 16 -3.11 -16.71 10.37
C ARG A 16 -3.57 -15.29 10.69
N ARG A 17 -4.70 -15.13 11.39
CA ARG A 17 -5.19 -13.80 11.80
C ARG A 17 -4.23 -13.14 12.81
N LYS A 18 -3.72 -13.90 13.79
CA LYS A 18 -2.71 -13.41 14.76
C LYS A 18 -1.37 -13.07 14.09
N ALA A 19 -0.91 -13.90 13.15
CA ALA A 19 0.32 -13.64 12.41
C ALA A 19 0.22 -12.36 11.55
N ASN A 20 -0.90 -12.18 10.83
CA ASN A 20 -1.14 -10.96 10.06
C ASN A 20 -1.21 -9.73 10.97
N ALA A 21 -1.88 -9.83 12.12
CA ALA A 21 -1.95 -8.73 13.08
C ALA A 21 -0.57 -8.36 13.67
N LYS A 22 0.29 -9.35 13.93
CA LYS A 22 1.65 -9.13 14.39
C LYS A 22 2.49 -8.41 13.33
N TYR A 23 2.45 -8.87 12.08
CA TYR A 23 3.16 -8.23 10.96
C TYR A 23 2.67 -6.79 10.72
N LEU A 24 1.35 -6.58 10.73
CA LEU A 24 0.77 -5.25 10.57
C LEU A 24 1.19 -4.28 11.68
N LYS A 25 1.43 -4.78 12.90
CA LYS A 25 1.80 -3.96 14.06
C LYS A 25 3.31 -3.71 14.17
N GLU A 26 4.13 -4.69 13.82
CA GLU A 26 5.57 -4.66 14.06
C GLU A 26 6.38 -4.26 12.81
N SER A 27 5.83 -4.44 11.60
CA SER A 27 6.63 -4.38 10.37
C SER A 27 6.19 -3.30 9.38
N VAL A 28 5.03 -2.67 9.58
CA VAL A 28 4.51 -1.66 8.67
C VAL A 28 3.95 -0.47 9.43
N GLU A 29 4.16 0.72 8.88
CA GLU A 29 3.54 1.95 9.36
C GLU A 29 2.44 2.40 8.38
N ASP A 30 1.28 2.79 8.91
CA ASP A 30 0.16 3.26 8.10
C ASP A 30 0.29 4.75 7.78
N ILE A 31 0.56 5.08 6.52
CA ILE A 31 0.59 6.46 6.03
C ILE A 31 -0.79 6.81 5.44
N ARG A 32 -1.55 7.65 6.14
CA ARG A 32 -2.84 8.17 5.65
C ARG A 32 -2.65 9.48 4.89
N ILE A 33 -2.73 9.42 3.56
CA ILE A 33 -2.62 10.58 2.67
C ILE A 33 -4.02 11.05 2.27
N ARG A 34 -4.30 12.35 2.42
CA ARG A 34 -5.51 13.00 1.88
C ARG A 34 -5.16 13.63 0.55
N VAL A 35 -5.76 13.14 -0.52
CA VAL A 35 -5.64 13.71 -1.87
C VAL A 35 -6.92 14.44 -2.26
N PRO A 36 -6.86 15.46 -3.12
CA PRO A 36 -8.05 16.10 -3.68
C PRO A 36 -8.99 15.09 -4.35
N LYS A 37 -10.29 15.42 -4.40
CA LYS A 37 -11.29 14.58 -5.10
C LYS A 37 -10.89 14.44 -6.58
N GLY A 38 -10.97 13.21 -7.11
CA GLY A 38 -10.54 12.87 -8.48
C GLY A 38 -9.06 12.52 -8.62
N GLN A 39 -8.19 12.98 -7.71
CA GLN A 39 -6.75 12.70 -7.79
C GLN A 39 -6.43 11.22 -7.57
N LYS A 40 -7.21 10.54 -6.72
CA LYS A 40 -7.04 9.10 -6.46
C LYS A 40 -7.18 8.27 -7.74
N ASP A 41 -8.11 8.63 -8.61
CA ASP A 41 -8.37 7.90 -9.85
C ASP A 41 -7.24 8.11 -10.85
N ILE A 42 -6.69 9.33 -10.90
CA ILE A 42 -5.50 9.65 -11.70
C ILE A 42 -4.30 8.81 -11.24
N ILE A 43 -4.05 8.74 -9.93
CA ILE A 43 -2.95 7.94 -9.38
C ILE A 43 -3.18 6.44 -9.65
N LYS A 44 -4.44 5.97 -9.57
CA LYS A 44 -4.79 4.58 -9.88
C LYS A 44 -4.51 4.24 -11.34
N ALA A 45 -4.93 5.09 -12.27
CA ALA A 45 -4.64 4.91 -13.70
C ALA A 45 -3.13 4.94 -13.98
N ALA A 46 -2.38 5.83 -13.32
CA ALA A 46 -0.92 5.89 -13.45
C ALA A 46 -0.24 4.61 -12.93
N ALA A 47 -0.72 4.08 -11.79
CA ALA A 47 -0.22 2.82 -11.24
C ALA A 47 -0.56 1.63 -12.15
N GLU A 48 -1.77 1.57 -12.71
CA GLU A 48 -2.18 0.54 -13.67
C GLU A 48 -1.32 0.58 -14.94
N ASN A 49 -1.05 1.77 -15.48
CA ASN A 49 -0.15 1.94 -16.62
C ASN A 49 1.30 1.53 -16.31
N ALA A 50 1.75 1.71 -15.07
CA ALA A 50 3.05 1.25 -14.60
C ALA A 50 3.08 -0.27 -14.31
N GLY A 51 1.93 -0.96 -14.32
CA GLY A 51 1.83 -2.37 -13.96
C GLY A 51 2.02 -2.64 -12.46
N GLU A 52 1.82 -1.63 -11.62
CA GLU A 52 2.09 -1.69 -10.18
C GLU A 52 0.83 -1.48 -9.34
N SER A 53 0.86 -1.96 -8.09
CA SER A 53 -0.20 -1.62 -7.14
C SER A 53 -0.15 -0.13 -6.80
N LEU A 54 -1.31 0.46 -6.49
CA LEU A 54 -1.40 1.84 -6.02
C LEU A 54 -0.45 2.14 -4.85
N ASN A 55 -0.32 1.20 -3.92
CA ASN A 55 0.55 1.33 -2.75
C ASN A 55 2.04 1.35 -3.17
N THR A 56 2.44 0.42 -4.04
CA THR A 56 3.81 0.37 -4.57
C THR A 56 4.17 1.63 -5.34
N TYR A 57 3.24 2.11 -6.17
CA TYR A 57 3.42 3.30 -6.99
C TYR A 57 3.63 4.56 -6.12
N VAL A 58 2.82 4.72 -5.07
CA VAL A 58 2.97 5.83 -4.12
C VAL A 58 4.30 5.73 -3.36
N ARG A 59 4.66 4.54 -2.87
CA ARG A 59 5.94 4.35 -2.15
C ARG A 59 7.14 4.68 -3.02
N LYS A 60 7.18 4.16 -4.26
CA LYS A 60 8.25 4.47 -5.22
C LYS A 60 8.34 5.96 -5.55
N SER A 61 7.20 6.64 -5.66
CA SER A 61 7.18 8.08 -5.91
C SER A 61 7.81 8.87 -4.75
N ILE A 62 7.61 8.41 -3.51
CA ILE A 62 8.27 8.99 -2.32
C ILE A 62 9.77 8.68 -2.34
N ASP A 63 10.14 7.41 -2.57
CA ASP A 63 11.54 6.97 -2.62
C ASP A 63 12.33 7.75 -3.69
N GLN A 64 11.79 7.84 -4.92
CA GLN A 64 12.40 8.62 -6.01
C GLN A 64 12.56 10.10 -5.68
N ARG A 65 11.61 10.69 -4.95
CA ARG A 65 11.70 12.08 -4.53
C ARG A 65 12.78 12.27 -3.47
N MET A 66 12.87 11.36 -2.50
CA MET A 66 13.91 11.37 -1.48
C MET A 66 15.30 11.17 -2.09
N GLU A 67 15.45 10.27 -3.07
CA GLU A 67 16.70 10.05 -3.80
C GLU A 67 17.13 11.31 -4.56
N ARG A 68 16.19 12.01 -5.23
CA ARG A 68 16.48 13.28 -5.91
C ARG A 68 16.91 14.37 -4.93
N GLU A 69 16.18 14.54 -3.83
CA GLU A 69 16.52 15.53 -2.80
C GLU A 69 17.85 15.23 -2.11
N ALA A 70 18.22 13.95 -1.97
CA ALA A 70 19.54 13.54 -1.47
C ALA A 70 20.66 13.79 -2.49
N ALA A 71 20.40 13.59 -3.79
CA ALA A 71 21.34 13.88 -4.86
C ALA A 71 21.54 15.39 -5.10
N ASP A 72 20.50 16.20 -4.91
CA ASP A 72 20.56 17.67 -5.01
C ASP A 72 21.18 18.32 -3.75
N ASN A 73 21.40 17.55 -2.67
CA ASN A 73 22.10 17.98 -1.46
C ASN A 73 23.61 17.78 -1.54
N ASP A 74 24.18 17.71 -2.74
CA ASP A 74 25.62 17.84 -2.92
C ASP A 74 26.01 19.25 -2.43
N PRO A 75 26.81 19.40 -1.35
CA PRO A 75 27.26 20.71 -0.93
C PRO A 75 28.21 21.19 -2.03
N VAL A 76 27.69 22.02 -2.94
CA VAL A 76 28.52 22.98 -3.66
C VAL A 76 29.05 23.92 -2.59
N PHE A 77 30.22 23.60 -2.03
CA PHE A 77 31.35 24.48 -1.70
C PHE A 77 32.46 23.67 -1.03
#